data_AF-A0A645FI23-F1
#
_entry.id   AF-A0A645FI23-F1
#
_cell.length_a   1.000
_cell.length_b   1.000
_cell.length_c   1.000
_cell.angle_alpha   90.00
_cell.angle_beta   90.00
_cell.angle_gamma   90.00
#
_symmetry.space_group_name_H-M   'P 1'
#
loop_
_entity.id
_entity.type
_entity.pdbx_description
1 polymer ?
#
loop_
_entity_poly.entity_id
_entity_poly.type
_entity_poly.pdbx_seq_one_letter_code
_entity_poly.pdbx_strand_id
1 'polypeptide(L)'
;MEPKDDRDALFAVIRELETLHTNCVNKAKFIDNVMSGKEQITFATIDRCREARMQLNQAHHVFKSLYEKHSSTAEVQDRMKAICDTNRTTADKANADLKAILAWVPPGPMSRRTDN
;
A
#
# COMPACT_ATOMS: atom_id res chain seq x y z
N MET A 1 10.96 10.11 -34.26
CA MET A 1 9.86 10.88 -33.67
C MET A 1 9.14 9.91 -32.76
N GLU A 2 9.43 9.91 -31.46
CA GLU A 2 8.64 9.08 -30.54
C GLU A 2 7.19 9.57 -30.60
N PRO A 3 6.18 8.68 -30.66
CA PRO A 3 4.79 9.09 -30.79
C PRO A 3 4.42 9.91 -29.55
N LYS A 4 3.86 11.11 -29.76
CA LYS A 4 3.31 11.96 -28.70
C LYS A 4 2.33 11.18 -27.79
N ASP A 5 1.62 10.23 -28.37
CA ASP A 5 0.63 9.38 -27.70
C ASP A 5 1.24 8.48 -26.62
N ASP A 6 2.45 7.97 -26.83
CA ASP A 6 3.14 7.14 -25.83
C ASP A 6 3.58 7.97 -24.61
N ARG A 7 3.97 9.23 -24.86
CA ARG A 7 4.38 10.17 -23.82
C ARG A 7 3.22 10.62 -22.93
N ASP A 8 2.06 10.88 -23.51
CA ASP A 8 0.86 11.28 -22.77
C ASP A 8 0.30 10.11 -21.94
N ALA A 9 0.34 8.88 -22.49
CA ALA A 9 0.02 7.66 -21.74
C ALA A 9 0.98 7.45 -20.55
N LEU A 10 2.27 7.70 -20.74
CA LEU A 10 3.29 7.63 -19.69
C LEU A 10 3.03 8.64 -18.56
N PHE A 11 2.71 9.89 -18.88
CA PHE A 11 2.38 10.90 -17.87
C PHE A 11 1.12 10.54 -17.08
N ALA A 12 0.10 9.97 -17.73
CA ALA A 12 -1.10 9.49 -17.04
C ALA A 12 -0.76 8.40 -16.02
N VAL A 13 0.07 7.43 -16.41
CA VAL A 13 0.51 6.34 -15.51
C VAL A 13 1.33 6.89 -14.35
N ILE A 14 2.26 7.82 -14.58
CA ILE A 14 3.05 8.43 -13.51
C ILE A 14 2.14 9.15 -12.50
N ARG A 15 1.13 9.89 -12.96
CA ARG A 15 0.15 10.54 -12.05
C ARG A 15 -0.67 9.54 -11.25
N GLU A 16 -1.09 8.44 -11.86
CA GLU A 16 -1.81 7.38 -11.18
C GLU A 16 -0.93 6.74 -10.08
N LEU A 17 0.34 6.48 -10.40
CA LEU A 17 1.34 5.98 -9.45
C LEU A 17 1.62 6.96 -8.31
N GLU A 18 1.71 8.26 -8.58
CA GLU A 18 1.89 9.31 -7.56
C GLU A 18 0.67 9.43 -6.63
N THR A 19 -0.54 9.25 -7.16
CA THR A 19 -1.79 9.23 -6.38
C THR A 19 -1.85 8.01 -5.47
N LEU A 20 -1.56 6.83 -6.03
CA LEU A 20 -1.46 5.59 -5.27
C LEU A 20 -0.38 5.69 -4.18
N HIS A 21 0.75 6.32 -4.48
CA HIS A 21 1.85 6.51 -3.53
C HIS A 21 1.40 7.35 -2.33
N THR A 22 0.76 8.49 -2.58
CA THR A 22 0.25 9.37 -1.53
C THR A 22 -0.77 8.65 -0.64
N ASN A 23 -1.65 7.85 -1.24
CA ASN A 23 -2.61 7.03 -0.50
C ASN A 23 -1.93 5.97 0.37
N CYS A 24 -0.89 5.30 -0.14
CA CYS A 24 -0.09 4.34 0.62
C CYS A 24 0.62 5.01 1.81
N VAL A 25 1.26 6.17 1.59
CA VAL A 25 1.96 6.92 2.65
C VAL A 25 1.00 7.36 3.73
N ASN A 26 -0.18 7.87 3.38
CA ASN A 26 -1.19 8.30 4.35
C ASN A 26 -1.69 7.12 5.22
N LYS A 27 -1.91 5.95 4.61
CA LYS A 27 -2.32 4.73 5.33
C LYS A 27 -1.21 4.20 6.24
N ALA A 28 0.02 4.18 5.77
CA ALA A 28 1.18 3.81 6.57
C ALA A 28 1.37 4.77 7.76
N LYS A 29 1.18 6.08 7.55
CA LYS A 29 1.22 7.09 8.61
C LYS A 29 0.12 6.87 9.67
N PHE A 30 -1.08 6.46 9.25
CA PHE A 30 -2.13 6.08 10.21
C PHE A 30 -1.69 4.89 11.07
N ILE A 31 -1.12 3.84 10.48
CA ILE A 31 -0.62 2.68 11.22
C ILE A 31 0.52 3.08 12.17
N ASP A 32 1.45 3.94 11.73
CA ASP A 32 2.55 4.48 12.54
C ASP A 32 2.04 5.33 13.72
N ASN A 33 0.95 6.10 13.52
CA ASN A 33 0.28 6.84 14.59
C ASN A 33 -0.34 5.91 15.64
N VAL A 34 -0.94 4.78 15.22
CA VAL A 34 -1.46 3.77 16.14
C VAL A 34 -0.32 3.12 16.94
N MET A 35 0.77 2.74 16.27
CA MET A 35 1.95 2.16 16.93
C MET A 35 2.61 3.11 17.92
N SER A 36 2.66 4.41 17.61
CA SER A 36 3.25 5.43 18.47
C SER A 36 2.32 5.96 19.56
N GLY A 37 1.11 5.39 19.71
CA GLY A 37 0.14 5.79 20.73
C GLY A 37 -0.49 7.16 20.49
N LYS A 38 -0.36 7.73 19.29
CA LYS A 38 -1.01 8.99 18.88
C LYS A 38 -2.48 8.80 18.47
N GLU A 39 -2.87 7.56 18.23
CA GLU A 39 -4.24 7.12 17.96
C GLU A 39 -4.71 6.18 19.06
N GLN A 40 -5.97 6.32 19.48
CA GLN A 40 -6.54 5.44 20.49
C GLN A 40 -6.80 4.06 19.89
N ILE A 41 -6.33 3.00 20.56
CA ILE A 41 -6.58 1.62 20.14
C ILE A 41 -8.03 1.25 20.49
N THR A 42 -8.88 1.20 19.46
CA THR A 42 -10.27 0.72 19.54
C THR A 42 -10.50 -0.37 18.50
N PHE A 43 -11.58 -1.13 18.62
CA PHE A 43 -11.98 -2.10 17.57
C PHE A 43 -12.14 -1.43 16.19
N ALA A 44 -12.70 -0.21 16.15
CA ALA A 44 -12.81 0.56 14.91
C ALA A 44 -11.44 0.94 14.33
N THR A 45 -10.47 1.29 15.18
CA THR A 45 -9.09 1.58 14.76
C THR A 45 -8.42 0.33 14.18
N ILE A 46 -8.64 -0.82 14.81
CA ILE A 46 -8.13 -2.13 14.34
C ILE A 46 -8.74 -2.51 12.98
N ASP A 47 -10.03 -2.30 12.77
CA ASP A 47 -10.67 -2.61 11.47
C ASP A 47 -10.19 -1.67 10.35
N ARG A 48 -10.01 -0.37 10.63
CA ARG A 48 -9.36 0.55 9.67
C ARG A 48 -7.94 0.14 9.34
N CYS A 49 -7.22 -0.37 10.33
CA CYS A 49 -5.88 -0.94 10.17
C CYS A 49 -5.91 -2.18 9.24
N ARG A 50 -6.90 -3.08 9.38
CA ARG A 50 -7.10 -4.22 8.47
C ARG A 50 -7.44 -3.79 7.05
N GLU A 51 -8.30 -2.78 6.90
CA GLU A 51 -8.67 -2.21 5.60
C GLU A 51 -7.47 -1.56 4.92
N ALA A 52 -6.69 -0.78 5.67
CA ALA A 52 -5.44 -0.17 5.20
C ALA A 52 -4.47 -1.24 4.67
N ARG A 53 -4.37 -2.40 5.33
CA ARG A 53 -3.58 -3.55 4.84
C ARG A 53 -4.02 -4.03 3.47
N MET A 54 -5.32 -4.25 3.32
CA MET A 54 -5.88 -4.78 2.09
C MET A 54 -5.59 -3.83 0.93
N GLN A 55 -5.80 -2.53 1.17
CA GLN A 55 -5.56 -1.48 0.18
C GLN A 55 -4.06 -1.31 -0.14
N LEU A 56 -3.16 -1.43 0.84
CA LEU A 56 -1.72 -1.40 0.62
C LEU A 56 -1.24 -2.59 -0.24
N ASN A 57 -1.75 -3.80 0.04
CA ASN A 57 -1.44 -4.98 -0.77
C ASN A 57 -1.98 -4.85 -2.19
N GLN A 58 -3.22 -4.37 -2.35
CA GLN A 58 -3.81 -4.12 -3.67
C GLN A 58 -2.99 -3.07 -4.45
N ALA A 59 -2.61 -1.97 -3.81
CA ALA A 59 -1.77 -0.95 -4.41
C ALA A 59 -0.43 -1.54 -4.86
N HIS A 60 0.22 -2.40 -4.05
CA HIS A 60 1.46 -3.07 -4.43
C HIS A 60 1.32 -3.90 -5.71
N HIS A 61 0.21 -4.64 -5.86
CA HIS A 61 -0.06 -5.40 -7.08
C HIS A 61 -0.23 -4.47 -8.30
N VAL A 62 -0.93 -3.36 -8.15
CA VAL A 62 -1.11 -2.35 -9.21
C VAL A 62 0.23 -1.71 -9.59
N PHE A 63 1.04 -1.32 -8.59
CA PHE A 63 2.40 -0.79 -8.80
C PHE A 63 3.26 -1.73 -9.62
N LYS A 64 3.31 -3.01 -9.24
CA LYS A 64 4.09 -4.03 -9.94
C LYS A 64 3.62 -4.20 -11.38
N SER A 65 2.31 -4.29 -11.60
CA SER A 65 1.73 -4.45 -12.94
C SER A 65 2.01 -3.26 -13.84
N LEU A 66 1.88 -2.03 -13.34
CA LEU A 66 2.17 -0.81 -14.09
C LEU A 66 3.67 -0.67 -14.40
N TYR A 67 4.55 -1.03 -13.45
CA TYR A 67 5.99 -1.05 -13.68
C TYR A 67 6.37 -2.05 -14.78
N GLU A 68 5.90 -3.29 -14.71
CA GLU A 68 6.18 -4.33 -15.72
C GLU A 68 5.69 -3.96 -17.13
N LYS A 69 4.59 -3.20 -17.22
CA LYS A 69 4.01 -2.79 -18.50
C LYS A 69 4.75 -1.63 -19.18
N HIS A 70 5.42 -0.76 -18.41
CA HIS A 70 5.97 0.51 -18.89
C HIS A 70 7.49 0.67 -18.71
N SER A 71 8.21 -0.39 -18.29
CA SER A 71 9.64 -0.37 -17.99
C SER A 71 10.58 -0.25 -19.21
N SER A 72 10.08 -0.07 -20.43
CA SER A 72 10.89 -0.06 -21.66
C SER A 72 11.63 1.26 -21.95
N THR A 73 11.34 2.32 -21.20
CA THR A 73 11.94 3.66 -21.36
C THR A 73 12.82 4.01 -20.16
N ALA A 74 14.14 4.21 -20.37
CA ALA A 74 15.13 4.36 -19.29
C ALA A 74 14.83 5.54 -18.33
N GLU A 75 14.43 6.70 -18.84
CA GLU A 75 14.14 7.89 -18.01
C GLU A 75 12.86 7.71 -17.16
N VAL A 76 11.89 6.97 -17.68
CA VAL A 76 10.66 6.58 -16.99
C VAL A 76 10.96 5.51 -15.93
N GLN A 77 11.90 4.61 -16.24
CA GLN A 77 12.27 3.49 -15.39
C GLN A 77 12.82 3.97 -14.05
N ASP A 78 13.69 4.98 -14.01
CA ASP A 78 14.28 5.47 -12.76
C ASP A 78 13.23 6.10 -11.83
N ARG A 79 12.34 6.94 -12.38
CA ARG A 79 11.30 7.61 -11.59
C ARG A 79 10.20 6.63 -11.15
N MET A 80 9.77 5.72 -12.03
CA MET A 80 8.83 4.65 -11.66
C MET A 80 9.43 3.70 -10.63
N LYS A 81 10.71 3.32 -10.79
CA LYS A 81 11.42 2.45 -9.86
C LYS A 81 11.53 3.08 -8.48
N ALA A 82 11.90 4.36 -8.39
CA ALA A 82 11.96 5.06 -7.11
C ALA A 82 10.60 5.07 -6.38
N ILE A 83 9.51 5.32 -7.11
CA ILE A 83 8.14 5.29 -6.56
C ILE A 83 7.79 3.86 -6.11
N CYS A 84 8.07 2.85 -6.92
CA CYS A 84 7.78 1.45 -6.60
C CYS A 84 8.58 0.95 -5.39
N ASP A 85 9.88 1.24 -5.33
CA ASP A 85 10.76 0.84 -4.22
C ASP A 85 10.35 1.50 -2.90
N THR A 86 10.00 2.80 -2.95
CA THR A 86 9.49 3.53 -1.78
C THR A 86 8.18 2.91 -1.30
N ASN A 87 7.23 2.67 -2.22
CA ASN A 87 5.94 2.08 -1.87
C ASN A 87 6.07 0.68 -1.30
N ARG A 88 6.95 -0.15 -1.88
CA ARG A 88 7.23 -1.48 -1.36
C ARG A 88 7.74 -1.41 0.07
N THR A 89 8.75 -0.59 0.32
CA THR A 89 9.34 -0.45 1.66
C THR A 89 8.33 0.08 2.68
N THR A 90 7.52 1.06 2.28
CA THR A 90 6.44 1.61 3.12
C THR A 90 5.36 0.58 3.41
N ALA A 91 4.92 -0.19 2.40
CA ALA A 91 3.92 -1.24 2.56
C ALA A 91 4.45 -2.39 3.43
N ASP A 92 5.70 -2.81 3.25
CA ASP A 92 6.34 -3.86 4.04
C ASP A 92 6.45 -3.47 5.52
N LYS A 93 6.89 -2.24 5.82
CA LYS A 93 6.89 -1.70 7.19
C LYS A 93 5.49 -1.66 7.77
N ALA A 94 4.53 -1.07 7.07
CA ALA A 94 3.14 -0.95 7.53
C ALA A 94 2.50 -2.33 7.77
N ASN A 95 2.82 -3.34 6.94
CA ASN A 95 2.37 -4.72 7.11
C ASN A 95 2.96 -5.36 8.38
N ALA A 96 4.24 -5.12 8.67
CA ALA A 96 4.90 -5.60 9.88
C ALA A 96 4.30 -4.96 11.15
N ASP A 97 4.17 -3.62 11.15
CA ASP A 97 3.58 -2.86 12.24
C ASP A 97 2.14 -3.29 12.52
N LEU A 98 1.34 -3.49 11.46
CA LEU A 98 -0.01 -3.98 11.60
C LEU A 98 -0.08 -5.41 12.16
N LYS A 99 0.84 -6.29 11.75
CA LYS A 99 0.91 -7.65 12.32
C LYS A 99 1.15 -7.59 13.83
N ALA A 100 1.96 -6.63 14.30
CA ALA A 100 2.16 -6.37 15.72
C ALA A 100 0.88 -5.83 16.39
N ILE A 101 0.20 -4.84 15.80
CA ILE A 101 -1.08 -4.30 16.33
C ILE A 101 -2.12 -5.41 16.48
N LEU A 102 -2.26 -6.28 15.46
CA LEU A 102 -3.24 -7.36 15.49
C LEU A 102 -2.92 -8.42 16.55
N ALA A 103 -1.65 -8.56 16.95
CA ALA A 103 -1.26 -9.44 18.06
C ALA A 103 -1.63 -8.88 19.43
N TRP A 104 -1.87 -7.57 19.56
CA TRP A 104 -2.37 -6.95 20.81
C TRP A 104 -3.86 -7.22 21.04
N VAL A 105 -4.57 -7.60 19.98
CA VAL A 105 -5.98 -7.98 20.07
C VAL A 105 -6.02 -9.46 20.45
N PRO A 106 -6.62 -9.84 21.58
CA PRO A 106 -6.86 -11.24 21.88
C PRO A 106 -7.58 -11.87 20.68
N PRO A 107 -7.24 -13.09 20.24
CA PRO A 107 -8.03 -13.76 19.23
C PRO A 107 -9.47 -13.76 19.74
N GLY A 108 -10.35 -13.02 19.05
CA GLY A 108 -11.77 -13.03 19.36
C GLY A 108 -12.25 -14.47 19.37
N PRO A 109 -13.31 -14.80 20.12
CA PRO A 109 -13.77 -16.18 20.28
C PRO A 109 -13.80 -16.80 18.90
N MET A 110 -12.86 -17.73 18.68
CA MET A 110 -12.74 -18.48 17.44
C MET A 110 -14.16 -18.96 17.20
N SER A 111 -14.76 -18.55 16.09
CA SER A 111 -16.01 -19.12 15.63
C SER A 111 -15.73 -20.61 15.57
N ARG A 112 -16.07 -21.34 16.64
CA ARG A 112 -16.22 -22.77 16.60
C ARG A 112 -17.27 -22.91 15.52
N ARG A 113 -16.82 -23.19 14.30
CA ARG A 113 -17.61 -23.97 13.37
C ARG A 113 -17.95 -25.22 14.17
N THR A 114 -19.11 -25.20 14.81
CA THR A 114 -19.89 -26.40 15.03
C THR A 114 -20.20 -26.90 13.64
N ASP A 115 -19.27 -27.69 13.11
CA ASP A 115 -19.58 -28.62 12.05
C ASP A 115 -20.67 -29.53 12.64
N ASN A 116 -21.86 -29.43 12.07
CA ASN A 116 -23.00 -30.29 12.34
C ASN A 116 -23.30 -31.04 11.04
#